data_AF-A0A0D3FS30-F1
#
_entry.id   AF-A0A0D3FS30-F1
#
_cell.length_a   1.000
_cell.length_b   1.000
_cell.length_c   1.000
_cell.angle_alpha   90.00
_cell.angle_beta   90.00
_cell.angle_gamma   90.00
#
_symmetry.space_group_name_H-M   'P 1'
#
loop_
_entity.id
_entity.type
_entity.pdbx_description
1 polymer ?
#
loop_
_entity_poly.entity_id
_entity_poly.type
_entity_poly.pdbx_seq_one_letter_code
_entity_poly.pdbx_strand_id
1 'polypeptide(L)'
;MLHGTINSCLGKLQQLKYLNMERNFLMGEIAPNLLINLTKLETIHLGVNNLTGTFMLSWLANSTNLVDVVLSHNYNLKIETELVRWTPLFQLVYLNLSNCVINRRSNGVVPTFLSTQLSLSGIDLSHCSLQGRIPPWLFYNLSDFVLLNGNRMDVIDMDGLGGNMTSPVQVLDLSENKISMSIPTNFGSIFQFLDYCDMSSNRLYGGIPSLAEATSLEVLDLSSNNLNEEILPTLIGNLSILTSLLLSNNDLTGPMPPFHWNLGSLKHLSLENNRFSGRLSPLLSNSSNLKTLNVRNNHLSGIIPDGLLSFQQLGVILLGGNDFHGPIPLDLCFNNYLHFVDLSNNQFSGEIPNCFYNDFWTDLPMYFNDDPFSGNITERMSVDFTTKGENLTYMGEPLVLMTGIDLSMNQLSGAIPPPLGFLRQLKSLNLSHNQLVGPIPETFMYMQDMESLDLSYNHLNGSLPMQLANLSFLCSFNVAYNNLSGEIPFQQQLGTFDESAFEGNDNLCGEIINKNCSSVLHQNQGVFDAIDTSLVFWSYVFGCFALGFWGTVALLIWDEVCRRRLCDLMDALMFKLGWEFVP
;
A
#
# COMPACT_ATOMS: atom_id res chain seq x y z
N MET A 1 35.16 -1.02 14.31
CA MET A 1 34.55 0.24 14.79
C MET A 1 35.31 0.73 16.02
N LEU A 2 35.51 2.04 16.11
CA LEU A 2 36.18 2.72 17.22
C LEU A 2 35.23 2.85 18.42
N HIS A 3 35.77 2.77 19.64
CA HIS A 3 35.06 2.97 20.91
C HIS A 3 35.83 3.96 21.79
N GLY A 4 35.11 4.62 22.71
CA GLY A 4 35.69 5.54 23.68
C GLY A 4 35.49 7.02 23.31
N THR A 5 36.24 7.91 23.96
CA THR A 5 36.09 9.36 23.78
C THR A 5 37.05 9.92 22.73
N ILE A 6 36.64 10.97 22.01
CA ILE A 6 37.53 11.68 21.09
C ILE A 6 38.61 12.43 21.91
N ASN A 7 39.87 12.01 21.74
CA ASN A 7 40.97 12.57 22.52
C ASN A 7 41.35 13.99 22.02
N SER A 8 41.40 14.95 22.94
CA SER A 8 41.75 16.36 22.65
C SER A 8 43.12 16.56 21.98
N CYS A 9 44.05 15.60 22.08
CA CYS A 9 45.33 15.62 21.36
C CYS A 9 45.19 15.73 19.85
N LEU A 10 44.06 15.30 19.28
CA LEU A 10 43.76 15.44 17.85
C LEU A 10 43.80 16.92 17.39
N GLY A 11 43.54 17.87 18.29
CA GLY A 11 43.61 19.32 18.01
C GLY A 11 45.03 19.84 17.75
N LYS A 12 46.07 19.02 17.91
CA LYS A 12 47.45 19.35 17.55
C LYS A 12 47.73 19.17 16.04
N LEU A 13 46.85 18.50 15.31
CA LEU A 13 47.01 18.24 13.88
C LEU A 13 46.58 19.46 13.04
N GLN A 14 47.28 20.58 13.16
CA GLN A 14 46.92 21.86 12.51
C GLN A 14 46.88 21.83 10.97
N GLN A 15 47.37 20.75 10.35
CA GLN A 15 47.31 20.52 8.90
C GLN A 15 46.14 19.62 8.47
N LEU A 16 45.33 19.15 9.42
CA LEU A 16 44.19 18.27 9.15
C LEU A 16 43.13 19.01 8.34
N LYS A 17 42.73 18.40 7.23
CA LYS A 17 41.69 18.89 6.32
C LYS A 17 40.39 18.11 6.43
N TYR A 18 40.49 16.79 6.57
CA TYR A 18 39.33 15.90 6.61
C TYR A 18 39.32 15.15 7.94
N LEU A 19 38.23 15.31 8.68
CA LEU A 19 37.98 14.59 9.92
C LEU A 19 36.75 13.71 9.72
N ASN A 20 36.94 12.43 9.42
CA ASN A 20 35.86 11.45 9.32
C ASN A 20 36.02 10.34 10.36
N MET A 21 35.05 10.26 11.26
CA MET A 21 34.89 9.22 12.28
C MET A 21 33.43 8.73 12.34
N GLU A 22 32.70 8.81 11.24
CA GLU A 22 31.31 8.35 11.15
C GLU A 22 31.15 6.85 11.38
N ARG A 23 29.94 6.45 11.80
CA ARG A 23 29.55 5.04 11.96
C ARG A 23 30.49 4.29 12.90
N ASN A 24 30.67 4.85 14.09
CA ASN A 24 31.45 4.26 15.18
C ASN A 24 30.65 4.28 16.49
N PHE A 25 31.29 3.87 17.59
CA PHE A 25 30.69 3.85 18.93
C PHE A 25 31.39 4.87 19.85
N LEU A 26 31.78 6.02 19.29
CA LEU A 26 32.43 7.07 20.07
C LEU A 26 31.42 7.70 21.03
N MET A 27 31.88 8.05 22.23
CA MET A 27 31.05 8.54 23.33
C MET A 27 31.67 9.77 24.01
N GLY A 28 30.92 10.40 24.91
CA GLY A 28 31.38 11.55 25.68
C GLY A 28 31.27 12.86 24.93
N GLU A 29 31.84 13.92 25.49
CA GLU A 29 31.74 15.28 24.96
C GLU A 29 32.87 15.60 23.96
N ILE A 30 32.56 16.42 22.96
CA ILE A 30 33.57 16.98 22.06
C ILE A 30 34.24 18.16 22.76
N ALA A 31 35.54 18.05 23.04
CA ALA A 31 36.27 19.08 23.75
C ALA A 31 36.37 20.38 22.92
N PRO A 32 36.10 21.58 23.49
CA PRO A 32 36.11 22.84 22.72
C PRO A 32 37.45 23.14 22.05
N ASN A 33 38.56 22.86 22.74
CA ASN A 33 39.92 23.08 22.26
C ASN A 33 40.34 22.15 21.12
N LEU A 34 39.56 21.09 20.84
CA LEU A 34 39.82 20.17 19.75
C LEU A 34 39.71 20.88 18.39
N LEU A 35 38.58 21.56 18.15
CA LEU A 35 38.22 22.05 16.83
C LEU A 35 38.67 23.49 16.59
N ILE A 36 38.78 24.31 17.64
CA ILE A 36 39.24 25.70 17.54
C ILE A 36 40.65 25.80 16.91
N ASN A 37 41.50 24.80 17.13
CA ASN A 37 42.88 24.77 16.62
C ASN A 37 43.02 24.21 15.20
N LEU A 38 41.94 23.64 14.63
CA LEU A 38 41.95 22.95 13.34
C LEU A 38 41.39 23.85 12.23
N THR A 39 42.01 25.01 12.02
CA THR A 39 41.52 26.04 11.09
C THR A 39 41.63 25.68 9.60
N LYS A 40 42.33 24.58 9.27
CA LYS A 40 42.47 24.07 7.90
C LYS A 40 41.42 23.02 7.52
N LEU A 41 40.47 22.72 8.42
CA LEU A 41 39.42 21.75 8.14
C LEU A 41 38.56 22.19 6.94
N GLU A 42 38.31 21.21 6.09
CA GLU A 42 37.44 21.25 4.92
C GLU A 42 36.17 20.44 5.20
N THR A 43 36.28 19.27 5.88
CA THR A 43 35.12 18.44 6.24
C THR A 43 35.19 17.91 7.66
N ILE A 44 34.02 17.82 8.30
CA ILE A 44 33.84 17.22 9.64
C ILE A 44 32.67 16.24 9.58
N HIS A 45 32.97 14.97 9.81
CA HIS A 45 32.06 13.85 9.72
C HIS A 45 32.17 13.04 11.01
N LEU A 46 31.25 13.29 11.94
CA LEU A 46 31.17 12.63 13.27
C LEU A 46 29.79 11.99 13.50
N GLY A 47 28.99 11.86 12.46
CA GLY A 47 27.65 11.27 12.53
C GLY A 47 27.64 9.77 12.89
N VAL A 48 26.47 9.26 13.26
CA VAL A 48 26.23 7.85 13.64
C VAL A 48 27.22 7.40 14.72
N ASN A 49 27.15 8.04 15.88
CA ASN A 49 27.94 7.75 17.08
C ASN A 49 27.05 7.92 18.33
N ASN A 50 27.64 7.89 19.54
CA ASN A 50 26.94 8.16 20.80
C ASN A 50 27.53 9.38 21.51
N LEU A 51 27.85 10.44 20.75
CA LEU A 51 28.40 11.68 21.27
C LEU A 51 27.35 12.42 22.10
N THR A 52 27.82 13.10 23.15
CA THR A 52 26.97 13.77 24.15
C THR A 52 27.51 15.17 24.46
N GLY A 53 26.88 15.86 25.40
CA GLY A 53 27.32 17.18 25.84
C GLY A 53 26.79 18.30 24.96
N THR A 54 27.45 19.47 25.04
CA THR A 54 27.08 20.66 24.25
C THR A 54 28.18 21.01 23.27
N PHE A 55 27.83 21.05 22.00
CA PHE A 55 28.68 21.47 20.90
C PHE A 55 28.29 22.88 20.46
N MET A 56 29.20 23.85 20.55
CA MET A 56 28.94 25.18 20.00
C MET A 56 29.48 25.25 18.58
N LEU A 57 28.61 25.47 17.60
CA LEU A 57 29.03 25.54 16.20
C LEU A 57 29.99 26.70 15.94
N SER A 58 29.93 27.74 16.76
CA SER A 58 30.86 28.89 16.73
C SER A 58 32.32 28.50 16.96
N TRP A 59 32.62 27.31 17.49
CA TRP A 59 34.00 26.80 17.60
C TRP A 59 34.67 26.61 16.24
N LEU A 60 33.88 26.50 15.17
CA LEU A 60 34.34 26.33 13.79
C LEU A 60 34.50 27.65 13.04
N ALA A 61 34.17 28.79 13.65
CA ALA A 61 34.06 30.09 12.95
C ALA A 61 35.32 30.51 12.16
N ASN A 62 36.50 30.07 12.61
CA ASN A 62 37.80 30.40 12.00
C ASN A 62 38.22 29.45 10.87
N SER A 63 37.49 28.36 10.61
CA SER A 63 37.86 27.35 9.61
C SER A 63 37.37 27.77 8.22
N THR A 64 38.08 28.66 7.55
CA THR A 64 37.63 29.31 6.30
C THR A 64 37.34 28.37 5.13
N ASN A 65 37.93 27.17 5.13
CA ASN A 65 37.79 26.20 4.03
C ASN A 65 36.71 25.14 4.30
N LEU A 66 35.99 25.24 5.43
CA LEU A 66 35.00 24.26 5.82
C LEU A 66 33.82 24.29 4.85
N VAL A 67 33.52 23.14 4.24
CA VAL A 67 32.42 22.96 3.28
C VAL A 67 31.38 21.97 3.78
N ASP A 68 31.78 20.93 4.52
CA ASP A 68 30.85 19.88 4.95
C ASP A 68 30.90 19.65 6.46
N VAL A 69 29.72 19.61 7.08
CA VAL A 69 29.55 19.28 8.51
C VAL A 69 28.44 18.25 8.68
N VAL A 70 28.81 17.06 9.13
CA VAL A 70 27.91 15.95 9.44
C VAL A 70 28.09 15.55 10.89
N LEU A 71 27.09 15.83 11.72
CA LEU A 71 27.04 15.45 13.14
C LEU A 71 25.86 14.51 13.43
N SER A 72 25.14 14.09 12.41
CA SER A 72 23.85 13.43 12.50
C SER A 72 23.82 12.14 13.32
N HIS A 73 22.65 11.69 13.75
CA HIS A 73 22.46 10.44 14.50
C HIS A 73 23.31 10.37 15.77
N ASN A 74 23.47 11.50 16.45
CA ASN A 74 23.98 11.59 17.81
C ASN A 74 22.86 12.11 18.73
N TYR A 75 21.91 11.24 19.07
CA TYR A 75 20.63 11.57 19.72
C TYR A 75 20.73 12.41 21.02
N ASN A 76 21.87 12.37 21.70
CA ASN A 76 22.10 13.08 22.96
C ASN A 76 23.01 14.32 22.80
N LEU A 77 23.53 14.58 21.60
CA LEU A 77 24.39 15.73 21.32
C LEU A 77 23.55 16.99 21.18
N LYS A 78 23.86 18.00 21.99
CA LYS A 78 23.18 19.31 21.94
C LYS A 78 24.03 20.28 21.13
N ILE A 79 23.49 20.82 20.05
CA ILE A 79 24.18 21.76 19.18
C ILE A 79 23.60 23.15 19.41
N GLU A 80 24.45 24.11 19.72
CA GLU A 80 24.04 25.50 19.97
C GLU A 80 24.69 26.42 18.94
N THR A 81 23.86 27.19 18.23
CA THR A 81 24.30 28.13 17.18
C THR A 81 24.02 29.59 17.54
N GLU A 82 23.12 29.84 18.50
CA GLU A 82 22.58 31.18 18.79
C GLU A 82 23.09 31.80 20.10
N LEU A 83 23.83 31.07 20.94
CA LEU A 83 24.26 31.55 22.26
C LEU A 83 25.27 32.71 22.20
N VAL A 84 26.05 32.77 21.12
CA VAL A 84 27.07 33.79 20.88
C VAL A 84 26.78 34.36 19.50
N ARG A 85 26.78 35.68 19.33
CA ARG A 85 26.69 36.26 17.99
C ARG A 85 28.02 36.02 17.27
N TRP A 86 27.95 35.41 16.10
CA TRP A 86 29.10 35.09 15.29
C TRP A 86 28.71 35.16 13.81
N THR A 87 29.70 35.30 12.95
CA THR A 87 29.52 35.17 11.51
C THR A 87 30.59 34.21 11.01
N PRO A 88 30.22 33.02 10.50
CA PRO A 88 31.19 32.11 9.91
C PRO A 88 31.94 32.78 8.76
N LEU A 89 33.24 32.53 8.67
CA LEU A 89 34.01 32.87 7.46
C LEU A 89 33.92 31.79 6.38
N PHE A 90 33.45 30.59 6.75
CA PHE A 90 33.24 29.49 5.83
C PHE A 90 31.93 29.61 5.05
N GLN A 91 31.84 28.84 3.98
CA GLN A 91 30.66 28.67 3.16
C GLN A 91 30.42 27.18 3.00
N LEU A 92 29.46 26.68 3.78
CA LEU A 92 29.08 25.28 3.71
C LEU A 92 28.41 24.97 2.37
N VAL A 93 28.65 23.75 1.89
CA VAL A 93 27.97 23.12 0.76
C VAL A 93 26.95 22.12 1.29
N TYR A 94 27.30 21.38 2.35
CA TYR A 94 26.41 20.40 2.98
C TYR A 94 26.42 20.51 4.51
N LEU A 95 25.22 20.46 5.10
CA LEU A 95 25.04 20.41 6.55
C LEU A 95 24.04 19.31 6.91
N ASN A 96 24.48 18.34 7.70
CA ASN A 96 23.61 17.32 8.26
C ASN A 96 23.76 17.21 9.77
N LEU A 97 22.71 17.64 10.46
CA LEU A 97 22.60 17.62 11.92
C LEU A 97 21.44 16.74 12.39
N SER A 98 20.86 15.92 11.52
CA SER A 98 19.65 15.15 11.85
C SER A 98 19.82 14.28 13.08
N ASN A 99 18.72 14.04 13.79
CA ASN A 99 18.73 13.24 15.02
C ASN A 99 19.71 13.77 16.09
N CYS A 100 19.93 15.09 16.14
CA CYS A 100 20.62 15.79 17.25
C CYS A 100 19.65 16.76 17.94
N VAL A 101 20.05 17.41 19.03
CA VAL A 101 19.20 18.44 19.69
C VAL A 101 19.74 19.82 19.36
N ILE A 102 19.05 20.60 18.52
CA ILE A 102 19.53 21.91 18.06
C ILE A 102 18.88 23.05 18.87
N ASN A 103 19.68 24.05 19.25
CA ASN A 103 19.27 25.33 19.82
C ASN A 103 18.30 25.22 21.01
N ARG A 104 18.47 24.19 21.85
CA ARG A 104 17.58 23.94 23.00
C ARG A 104 17.47 25.14 23.93
N ARG A 105 18.55 25.90 24.11
CA ARG A 105 18.56 27.12 24.95
C ARG A 105 17.92 28.33 24.28
N SER A 106 17.81 28.30 22.95
CA SER A 106 17.19 29.34 22.12
C SER A 106 15.88 28.86 21.51
N ASN A 107 15.12 28.05 22.26
CA ASN A 107 13.81 27.53 21.87
C ASN A 107 13.77 26.81 20.51
N GLY A 108 14.81 26.07 20.15
CA GLY A 108 14.81 25.23 18.95
C GLY A 108 14.64 26.00 17.64
N VAL A 109 15.11 27.25 17.55
CA VAL A 109 15.04 28.00 16.29
C VAL A 109 15.94 27.37 15.23
N VAL A 110 15.51 27.45 13.96
CA VAL A 110 16.36 27.14 12.81
C VAL A 110 17.63 28.00 12.89
N PRO A 111 18.84 27.41 12.77
CA PRO A 111 20.09 28.16 12.93
C PRO A 111 20.18 29.38 12.03
N THR A 112 20.35 30.57 12.62
CA THR A 112 20.22 31.84 11.87
C THR A 112 21.42 32.11 10.96
N PHE A 113 22.60 31.58 11.30
CA PHE A 113 23.80 31.71 10.49
C PHE A 113 23.66 31.09 9.09
N LEU A 114 22.71 30.16 8.89
CA LEU A 114 22.46 29.54 7.58
C LEU A 114 22.08 30.58 6.52
N SER A 115 21.47 31.69 6.93
CA SER A 115 21.15 32.81 6.03
C SER A 115 22.39 33.45 5.37
N THR A 116 23.60 33.21 5.90
CA THR A 116 24.87 33.71 5.33
C THR A 116 25.64 32.66 4.54
N GLN A 117 25.10 31.45 4.38
CA GLN A 117 25.73 30.35 3.65
C GLN A 117 25.20 30.31 2.20
N LEU A 118 25.88 31.01 1.30
CA LEU A 118 25.45 31.20 -0.10
C LEU A 118 25.85 30.03 -1.02
N SER A 119 26.77 29.17 -0.58
CA SER A 119 27.19 27.97 -1.30
C SER A 119 26.42 26.71 -0.87
N LEU A 120 25.46 26.85 0.03
CA LEU A 120 24.76 25.73 0.65
C LEU A 120 23.84 25.09 -0.38
N SER A 121 24.06 23.81 -0.67
CA SER A 121 23.28 23.07 -1.66
C SER A 121 22.10 22.40 -0.99
N GLY A 122 22.33 21.69 0.13
CA GLY A 122 21.30 20.96 0.86
C GLY A 122 21.53 20.91 2.36
N ILE A 123 20.43 20.79 3.10
CA ILE A 123 20.43 20.67 4.56
C ILE A 123 19.55 19.53 5.04
N ASP A 124 20.04 18.84 6.06
CA ASP A 124 19.25 17.88 6.84
C ASP A 124 19.26 18.28 8.31
N LEU A 125 18.11 18.80 8.76
CA LEU A 125 17.82 19.14 10.16
C LEU A 125 16.60 18.34 10.65
N SER A 126 16.40 17.14 10.13
CA SER A 126 15.31 16.25 10.54
C SER A 126 15.45 15.80 12.00
N HIS A 127 14.33 15.64 12.69
CA HIS A 127 14.25 15.18 14.08
C HIS A 127 15.16 15.97 15.05
N CYS A 128 15.30 17.28 14.84
CA CYS A 128 16.23 18.15 15.57
C CYS A 128 15.62 18.86 16.79
N SER A 129 14.35 18.57 17.11
CA SER A 129 13.55 19.31 18.10
C SER A 129 13.37 20.80 17.80
N LEU A 130 13.44 21.18 16.51
CA LEU A 130 13.21 22.55 16.08
C LEU A 130 11.74 22.94 16.24
N GLN A 131 11.47 24.23 16.45
CA GLN A 131 10.11 24.76 16.58
C GLN A 131 9.99 26.22 16.10
N GLY A 132 8.76 26.68 15.92
CA GLY A 132 8.47 28.04 15.46
C GLY A 132 8.29 28.11 13.94
N ARG A 133 8.62 29.27 13.35
CA ARG A 133 8.38 29.54 11.92
C ARG A 133 9.54 29.08 11.05
N ILE A 134 9.22 28.52 9.88
CA ILE A 134 10.22 28.24 8.86
C ILE A 134 10.52 29.54 8.09
N PRO A 135 11.75 30.06 8.11
CA PRO A 135 12.08 31.30 7.41
C PRO A 135 12.07 31.12 5.88
N PRO A 136 11.52 32.07 5.11
CA PRO A 136 11.36 31.93 3.67
C PRO A 136 12.69 31.90 2.90
N TRP A 137 13.74 32.56 3.41
CA TRP A 137 15.06 32.56 2.77
C TRP A 137 15.67 31.15 2.63
N LEU A 138 15.19 30.18 3.42
CA LEU A 138 15.64 28.79 3.36
C LEU A 138 15.37 28.16 1.99
N PHE A 139 14.27 28.53 1.35
CA PHE A 139 13.87 27.95 0.06
C PHE A 139 14.51 28.64 -1.15
N TYR A 140 15.08 29.83 -1.00
CA TYR A 140 15.69 30.56 -2.11
C TYR A 140 17.22 30.49 -2.15
N ASN A 141 17.83 30.10 -1.02
CA ASN A 141 19.27 29.96 -0.91
C ASN A 141 19.76 28.53 -1.21
N LEU A 142 18.87 27.54 -1.27
CA LEU A 142 19.19 26.11 -1.36
C LEU A 142 18.69 25.54 -2.68
N SER A 143 19.53 24.80 -3.38
CA SER A 143 19.23 24.27 -4.73
C SER A 143 18.95 22.77 -4.78
N ASP A 144 19.21 22.03 -3.70
CA ASP A 144 19.16 20.57 -3.69
C ASP A 144 18.00 20.10 -2.79
N PHE A 145 18.25 19.93 -1.49
CA PHE A 145 17.24 19.44 -0.55
C PHE A 145 17.13 20.26 0.73
N VAL A 146 15.90 20.31 1.26
CA VAL A 146 15.57 20.88 2.56
C VAL A 146 14.77 19.85 3.35
N LEU A 147 15.44 19.19 4.30
CA LEU A 147 14.82 18.19 5.17
C LEU A 147 14.63 18.78 6.57
N LEU A 148 13.38 19.04 6.95
CA LEU A 148 12.97 19.54 8.26
C LEU A 148 11.93 18.63 8.93
N ASN A 149 11.77 17.39 8.46
CA ASN A 149 10.77 16.47 8.98
C ASN A 149 11.00 16.09 10.45
N GLY A 150 9.93 15.69 11.14
CA GLY A 150 10.01 15.20 12.52
C GLY A 150 10.34 16.28 13.55
N ASN A 151 10.01 17.54 13.26
CA ASN A 151 10.23 18.69 14.15
C ASN A 151 8.89 19.20 14.73
N ARG A 152 8.85 20.43 15.22
CA ARG A 152 7.66 21.08 15.79
C ARG A 152 7.44 22.46 15.14
N MET A 153 7.69 22.56 13.84
CA MET A 153 7.50 23.80 13.08
C MET A 153 6.01 24.09 12.88
N ASP A 154 5.62 25.37 12.97
CA ASP A 154 4.21 25.78 13.07
C ASP A 154 3.65 26.37 11.77
N VAL A 155 4.47 27.06 10.98
CA VAL A 155 4.04 27.75 9.75
C VAL A 155 5.24 28.04 8.85
N ILE A 156 5.00 28.07 7.54
CA ILE A 156 5.93 28.60 6.56
C ILE A 156 5.66 30.09 6.43
N ASP A 157 6.63 30.93 6.83
CA ASP A 157 6.46 32.38 6.78
C ASP A 157 6.65 32.88 5.34
N MET A 158 5.55 32.91 4.57
CA MET A 158 5.55 33.43 3.20
C MET A 158 5.29 34.95 3.16
N ASP A 159 5.01 35.58 4.30
CA ASP A 159 4.70 37.01 4.43
C ASP A 159 6.00 37.84 4.42
N GLY A 160 6.31 38.45 3.28
CA GLY A 160 7.57 39.16 3.04
C GLY A 160 8.18 38.85 1.67
N LEU A 161 7.58 37.91 0.94
CA LEU A 161 7.94 37.57 -0.42
C LEU A 161 7.39 38.62 -1.39
N GLY A 162 8.25 39.51 -1.85
CA GLY A 162 8.01 40.25 -3.08
C GLY A 162 7.84 39.24 -4.21
N GLY A 163 6.65 39.20 -4.82
CA GLY A 163 6.33 38.25 -5.90
C GLY A 163 7.35 38.31 -7.05
N ASN A 164 7.71 37.11 -7.55
CA ASN A 164 8.61 36.76 -8.68
C ASN A 164 9.95 36.08 -8.32
N MET A 165 10.09 35.40 -7.17
CA MET A 165 11.22 34.49 -6.96
C MET A 165 10.74 33.04 -7.02
N THR A 166 11.41 32.25 -7.87
CA THR A 166 11.26 30.79 -7.96
C THR A 166 12.33 30.14 -7.09
N SER A 167 11.92 29.21 -6.23
CA SER A 167 12.79 28.39 -5.38
C SER A 167 13.55 27.39 -6.24
N PRO A 168 14.90 27.29 -6.13
CA PRO A 168 15.67 26.27 -6.83
C PRO A 168 15.67 24.90 -6.14
N VAL A 169 15.06 24.77 -4.95
CA VAL A 169 14.94 23.49 -4.22
C VAL A 169 14.30 22.40 -5.07
N GLN A 170 14.93 21.23 -5.10
CA GLN A 170 14.45 20.03 -5.80
C GLN A 170 13.72 19.07 -4.86
N VAL A 171 14.15 18.98 -3.60
CA VAL A 171 13.55 18.07 -2.61
C VAL A 171 13.17 18.85 -1.36
N LEU A 172 11.89 18.76 -0.99
CA LEU A 172 11.35 19.41 0.19
C LEU A 172 10.64 18.38 1.06
N ASP A 173 11.12 18.22 2.30
CA ASP A 173 10.50 17.35 3.27
C ASP A 173 10.22 18.10 4.58
N LEU A 174 8.95 18.42 4.77
CA LEU A 174 8.40 19.11 5.93
C LEU A 174 7.46 18.20 6.73
N SER A 175 7.49 16.89 6.48
CA SER A 175 6.58 15.93 7.12
C SER A 175 6.72 15.87 8.64
N GLU A 176 5.72 15.36 9.33
CA GLU A 176 5.74 15.17 10.80
C GLU A 176 6.10 16.45 11.57
N ASN A 177 5.37 17.54 11.28
CA ASN A 177 5.50 18.83 11.96
C ASN A 177 4.15 19.29 12.52
N LYS A 178 4.00 20.57 12.83
CA LYS A 178 2.75 21.20 13.30
C LYS A 178 2.28 22.29 12.34
N ILE A 179 2.69 22.23 11.08
CA ILE A 179 2.47 23.29 10.09
C ILE A 179 0.96 23.44 9.86
N SER A 180 0.42 24.59 10.26
CA SER A 180 -1.01 24.88 10.24
C SER A 180 -1.29 26.09 9.37
N MET A 181 -1.49 25.85 8.08
CA MET A 181 -1.77 26.88 7.07
C MET A 181 -2.49 26.29 5.85
N SER A 182 -3.09 27.15 5.04
CA SER A 182 -3.48 26.77 3.67
C SER A 182 -2.28 26.82 2.75
N ILE A 183 -2.21 25.87 1.81
CA ILE A 183 -1.14 25.86 0.81
C ILE A 183 -1.38 27.03 -0.18
N PRO A 184 -0.38 27.88 -0.47
CA PRO A 184 -0.56 29.02 -1.36
C PRO A 184 -1.00 28.61 -2.77
N THR A 185 -1.91 29.38 -3.38
CA THR A 185 -2.44 29.06 -4.72
C THR A 185 -1.38 29.10 -5.81
N ASN A 186 -0.30 29.85 -5.60
CA ASN A 186 0.85 29.99 -6.48
C ASN A 186 1.99 29.01 -6.15
N PHE A 187 1.73 27.94 -5.39
CA PHE A 187 2.72 26.92 -5.01
C PHE A 187 3.53 26.41 -6.20
N GLY A 188 2.88 26.01 -7.30
CA GLY A 188 3.58 25.52 -8.49
C GLY A 188 4.52 26.54 -9.13
N SER A 189 4.21 27.84 -9.05
CA SER A 189 5.08 28.91 -9.56
C SER A 189 6.29 29.16 -8.64
N ILE A 190 6.11 28.98 -7.33
CA ILE A 190 7.18 29.12 -6.33
C ILE A 190 8.15 27.95 -6.47
N PHE A 191 7.64 26.73 -6.57
CA PHE A 191 8.40 25.48 -6.53
C PHE A 191 8.43 24.78 -7.90
N GLN A 192 8.80 25.52 -8.95
CA GLN A 192 8.81 25.01 -10.33
C GLN A 192 9.77 23.82 -10.54
N PHE A 193 10.90 23.83 -9.84
CA PHE A 193 11.97 22.84 -9.94
C PHE A 193 11.89 21.73 -8.89
N LEU A 194 10.80 21.69 -8.13
CA LEU A 194 10.63 20.71 -7.07
C LEU A 194 10.26 19.36 -7.68
N ASP A 195 11.09 18.35 -7.44
CA ASP A 195 10.91 16.97 -7.89
C ASP A 195 10.13 16.16 -6.85
N TYR A 196 10.43 16.42 -5.57
CA TYR A 196 9.88 15.71 -4.42
C TYR A 196 9.35 16.69 -3.37
N CYS A 197 8.08 16.53 -3.00
CA CYS A 197 7.45 17.29 -1.93
C CYS A 197 6.73 16.37 -0.95
N ASP A 198 7.16 16.35 0.31
CA ASP A 198 6.43 15.72 1.40
C ASP A 198 6.08 16.76 2.46
N MET A 199 4.79 17.02 2.63
CA MET A 199 4.24 17.85 3.70
C MET A 199 3.21 17.06 4.52
N SER A 200 3.32 15.72 4.53
CA SER A 200 2.42 14.83 5.25
C SER A 200 2.50 15.01 6.77
N SER A 201 1.50 14.50 7.49
CA SER A 201 1.48 14.50 8.96
C SER A 201 1.67 15.91 9.55
N ASN A 202 0.87 16.85 9.06
CA ASN A 202 0.84 18.25 9.48
C ASN A 202 -0.61 18.67 9.80
N ARG A 203 -0.91 19.97 9.78
CA ARG A 203 -2.25 20.55 10.00
C ARG A 203 -2.65 21.45 8.85
N LEU A 204 -2.24 21.10 7.62
CA LEU A 204 -2.60 21.86 6.43
C LEU A 204 -4.11 21.78 6.20
N TYR A 205 -4.74 22.87 5.79
CA TYR A 205 -6.19 22.95 5.57
C TYR A 205 -6.53 23.66 4.24
N GLY A 206 -7.79 23.57 3.82
CA GLY A 206 -8.25 24.08 2.52
C GLY A 206 -8.05 23.07 1.39
N GLY A 207 -7.92 23.55 0.16
CA GLY A 207 -7.71 22.73 -1.03
C GLY A 207 -6.24 22.46 -1.38
N ILE A 208 -6.04 21.52 -2.30
CA ILE A 208 -4.75 21.25 -2.93
C ILE A 208 -4.42 22.44 -3.86
N PRO A 209 -3.18 22.96 -3.89
CA PRO A 209 -2.83 24.09 -4.73
C PRO A 209 -2.73 23.72 -6.21
N SER A 210 -2.67 24.73 -7.08
CA SER A 210 -2.37 24.49 -8.49
C SER A 210 -0.92 24.03 -8.64
N LEU A 211 -0.76 22.87 -9.26
CA LEU A 211 0.49 22.24 -9.64
C LEU A 211 0.81 22.44 -11.12
N ALA A 212 -0.05 23.10 -11.91
CA ALA A 212 0.14 23.25 -13.36
C ALA A 212 1.50 23.88 -13.77
N GLU A 213 2.10 24.68 -12.88
CA GLU A 213 3.42 25.30 -13.08
C GLU A 213 4.58 24.53 -12.40
N ALA A 214 4.29 23.49 -11.62
CA ALA A 214 5.29 22.63 -10.97
C ALA A 214 5.85 21.61 -11.98
N THR A 215 6.66 22.08 -12.91
CA THR A 215 7.05 21.34 -14.12
C THR A 215 7.94 20.12 -13.89
N SER A 216 8.55 19.98 -12.71
CA SER A 216 9.41 18.85 -12.37
C SER A 216 8.83 17.89 -11.33
N LEU A 217 7.64 18.18 -10.77
CA LEU A 217 7.11 17.45 -9.62
C LEU A 217 6.75 16.00 -9.97
N GLU A 218 7.51 15.06 -9.41
CA GLU A 218 7.32 13.62 -9.57
C GLU A 218 6.56 13.00 -8.39
N VAL A 219 6.79 13.51 -7.18
CA VAL A 219 6.18 13.00 -5.94
C VAL A 219 5.57 14.14 -5.13
N LEU A 220 4.29 14.00 -4.82
CA LEU A 220 3.58 14.86 -3.89
C LEU A 220 2.90 14.02 -2.81
N ASP A 221 3.33 14.21 -1.56
CA ASP A 221 2.69 13.67 -0.38
C ASP A 221 2.11 14.79 0.50
N LEU A 222 0.78 14.81 0.61
CA LEU A 222 0.01 15.68 1.50
C LEU A 222 -0.85 14.86 2.48
N SER A 223 -0.52 13.58 2.69
CA SER A 223 -1.28 12.68 3.53
C SER A 223 -1.33 13.13 4.99
N SER A 224 -2.32 12.68 5.75
CA SER A 224 -2.44 12.94 7.19
C SER A 224 -2.43 14.44 7.52
N ASN A 225 -3.35 15.18 6.90
CA ASN A 225 -3.55 16.62 7.09
C ASN A 225 -5.06 16.92 7.33
N ASN A 226 -5.47 18.18 7.27
CA ASN A 226 -6.85 18.64 7.41
C ASN A 226 -7.40 19.24 6.10
N LEU A 227 -6.94 18.78 4.94
CA LEU A 227 -7.41 19.24 3.64
C LEU A 227 -8.86 18.77 3.42
N ASN A 228 -9.75 19.66 2.98
CA ASN A 228 -11.19 19.41 3.05
C ASN A 228 -12.02 19.91 1.85
N GLU A 229 -11.37 20.42 0.81
CA GLU A 229 -12.04 20.88 -0.40
C GLU A 229 -12.07 19.80 -1.49
N GLU A 230 -12.87 20.03 -2.53
CA GLU A 230 -12.86 19.20 -3.74
C GLU A 230 -11.59 19.45 -4.55
N ILE A 231 -11.05 18.41 -5.20
CA ILE A 231 -9.88 18.57 -6.06
C ILE A 231 -10.32 19.09 -7.43
N LEU A 232 -10.11 20.39 -7.66
CA LEU A 232 -10.47 21.05 -8.90
C LEU A 232 -9.70 20.49 -10.12
N PRO A 233 -10.36 20.32 -11.29
CA PRO A 233 -9.73 19.78 -12.51
C PRO A 233 -8.52 20.58 -13.01
N THR A 234 -8.53 21.89 -12.77
CA THR A 234 -7.50 22.83 -13.23
C THR A 234 -6.21 22.77 -12.41
N LEU A 235 -6.20 22.11 -11.25
CA LEU A 235 -5.07 22.14 -10.33
C LEU A 235 -3.85 21.44 -10.89
N ILE A 236 -4.01 20.27 -11.51
CA ILE A 236 -2.88 19.44 -11.95
C ILE A 236 -2.43 19.78 -13.38
N GLY A 237 -3.19 20.55 -14.16
CA GLY A 237 -2.85 20.80 -15.56
C GLY A 237 -2.64 19.51 -16.36
N ASN A 238 -1.69 19.51 -17.30
CA ASN A 238 -1.25 18.32 -18.04
C ASN A 238 0.08 17.78 -17.47
N LEU A 239 0.19 17.66 -16.15
CA LEU A 239 1.39 17.12 -15.47
C LEU A 239 1.57 15.64 -15.80
N SER A 240 2.20 15.36 -16.94
CA SER A 240 2.43 14.01 -17.44
C SER A 240 3.52 13.26 -16.68
N ILE A 241 4.29 13.92 -15.82
CA ILE A 241 5.46 13.34 -15.14
C ILE A 241 5.17 12.87 -13.72
N LEU A 242 4.06 13.29 -13.10
CA LEU A 242 3.74 12.94 -11.72
C LEU A 242 3.64 11.41 -11.61
N THR A 243 4.46 10.84 -10.74
CA THR A 243 4.56 9.38 -10.53
C THR A 243 3.83 8.94 -9.27
N SER A 244 3.80 9.79 -8.24
CA SER A 244 3.19 9.49 -6.95
C SER A 244 2.34 10.65 -6.45
N LEU A 245 1.06 10.37 -6.17
CA LEU A 245 0.14 11.29 -5.54
C LEU A 245 -0.47 10.64 -4.29
N LEU A 246 -0.05 11.12 -3.13
CA LEU A 246 -0.43 10.57 -1.82
C LEU A 246 -1.23 11.64 -1.04
N LEU A 247 -2.52 11.39 -0.86
CA LEU A 247 -3.49 12.31 -0.26
C LEU A 247 -4.30 11.66 0.88
N SER A 248 -3.87 10.49 1.34
CA SER A 248 -4.60 9.71 2.34
C SER A 248 -4.82 10.45 3.66
N ASN A 249 -5.81 10.05 4.45
CA ASN A 249 -6.08 10.60 5.79
C ASN A 249 -6.30 12.13 5.76
N ASN A 250 -7.28 12.57 4.97
CA ASN A 250 -7.74 13.96 4.90
C ASN A 250 -9.28 13.98 4.90
N ASP A 251 -9.88 15.16 4.72
CA ASP A 251 -11.32 15.37 4.59
C ASP A 251 -11.73 15.72 3.13
N LEU A 252 -10.93 15.34 2.13
CA LEU A 252 -11.16 15.71 0.72
C LEU A 252 -12.47 15.12 0.20
N THR A 253 -13.17 15.89 -0.63
CA THR A 253 -14.51 15.54 -1.14
C THR A 253 -14.57 15.53 -2.67
N GLY A 254 -15.74 15.22 -3.23
CA GLY A 254 -15.99 15.23 -4.68
C GLY A 254 -15.72 13.86 -5.34
N PRO A 255 -15.68 13.81 -6.68
CA PRO A 255 -15.37 12.59 -7.41
C PRO A 255 -13.90 12.22 -7.27
N MET A 256 -13.61 10.91 -7.23
CA MET A 256 -12.22 10.44 -7.21
C MET A 256 -11.47 10.84 -8.50
N PRO A 257 -10.23 11.36 -8.39
CA PRO A 257 -9.35 11.50 -9.52
C PRO A 257 -8.80 10.17 -10.04
N PRO A 258 -8.49 10.05 -11.34
CA PRO A 258 -8.49 11.11 -12.33
C PRO A 258 -9.85 11.22 -13.05
N PHE A 259 -10.75 12.12 -12.65
CA PHE A 259 -11.99 12.39 -13.40
C PHE A 259 -11.74 13.29 -14.63
N HIS A 260 -10.61 14.04 -14.63
CA HIS A 260 -10.18 14.94 -15.70
C HIS A 260 -8.66 14.97 -15.94
N TRP A 261 -7.87 14.13 -15.26
CA TRP A 261 -6.42 14.18 -15.33
C TRP A 261 -5.87 13.16 -16.30
N ASN A 262 -4.81 13.54 -17.02
CA ASN A 262 -4.06 12.62 -17.86
C ASN A 262 -2.71 12.30 -17.20
N LEU A 263 -2.74 11.46 -16.16
CA LEU A 263 -1.56 11.06 -15.40
C LEU A 263 -0.95 9.76 -15.96
N GLY A 264 -0.46 9.81 -17.20
CA GLY A 264 0.08 8.63 -17.88
C GLY A 264 1.31 8.00 -17.20
N SER A 265 2.07 8.79 -16.43
CA SER A 265 3.25 8.31 -15.68
C SER A 265 2.94 7.89 -14.24
N LEU A 266 1.68 7.97 -13.81
CA LEU A 266 1.29 7.63 -12.44
C LEU A 266 1.60 6.17 -12.15
N LYS A 267 2.36 5.95 -11.08
CA LYS A 267 2.70 4.64 -10.54
C LYS A 267 1.96 4.39 -9.23
N HIS A 268 1.77 5.43 -8.42
CA HIS A 268 1.21 5.30 -7.07
C HIS A 268 0.13 6.35 -6.83
N LEU A 269 -1.07 5.88 -6.50
CA LEU A 269 -2.21 6.72 -6.13
C LEU A 269 -2.76 6.24 -4.79
N SER A 270 -2.72 7.11 -3.78
CA SER A 270 -3.26 6.83 -2.46
C SER A 270 -4.21 7.94 -2.01
N LEU A 271 -5.47 7.60 -1.87
CA LEU A 271 -6.60 8.49 -1.53
C LEU A 271 -7.38 7.97 -0.31
N GLU A 272 -6.81 7.02 0.42
CA GLU A 272 -7.45 6.33 1.54
C GLU A 272 -7.96 7.30 2.61
N ASN A 273 -9.03 6.92 3.33
CA ASN A 273 -9.55 7.67 4.48
C ASN A 273 -9.83 9.14 4.10
N ASN A 274 -10.72 9.32 3.13
CA ASN A 274 -11.23 10.61 2.67
C ASN A 274 -12.75 10.52 2.50
N ARG A 275 -13.37 11.49 1.82
CA ARG A 275 -14.82 11.53 1.56
C ARG A 275 -15.11 11.53 0.05
N PHE A 276 -14.24 10.92 -0.76
CA PHE A 276 -14.45 10.82 -2.20
C PHE A 276 -15.70 9.99 -2.49
N SER A 277 -16.45 10.36 -3.51
CA SER A 277 -17.72 9.72 -3.89
C SER A 277 -17.81 9.51 -5.40
N GLY A 278 -18.92 8.93 -5.86
CA GLY A 278 -19.10 8.60 -7.28
C GLY A 278 -18.41 7.29 -7.66
N ARG A 279 -18.09 7.11 -8.95
CA ARG A 279 -17.51 5.86 -9.48
C ARG A 279 -15.99 5.95 -9.62
N LEU A 280 -15.33 4.79 -9.69
CA LEU A 280 -13.94 4.73 -10.13
C LEU A 280 -13.82 5.34 -11.53
N SER A 281 -12.95 6.33 -11.71
CA SER A 281 -12.88 7.08 -12.97
C SER A 281 -12.38 6.19 -14.12
N PRO A 282 -13.09 6.14 -15.26
CA PRO A 282 -12.63 5.40 -16.44
C PRO A 282 -11.27 5.85 -16.97
N LEU A 283 -10.88 7.11 -16.75
CA LEU A 283 -9.58 7.62 -17.20
C LEU A 283 -8.40 7.01 -16.45
N LEU A 284 -8.63 6.32 -15.32
CA LEU A 284 -7.58 5.59 -14.62
C LEU A 284 -6.93 4.54 -15.52
N SER A 285 -7.65 4.00 -16.51
CA SER A 285 -7.10 3.07 -17.51
C SER A 285 -5.96 3.67 -18.34
N ASN A 286 -5.84 5.00 -18.40
CA ASN A 286 -4.76 5.68 -19.12
C ASN A 286 -3.43 5.66 -18.34
N SER A 287 -3.46 5.39 -17.03
CA SER A 287 -2.27 5.26 -16.18
C SER A 287 -1.70 3.85 -16.28
N SER A 288 -1.18 3.48 -17.45
CA SER A 288 -0.70 2.11 -17.73
C SER A 288 0.49 1.66 -16.84
N ASN A 289 1.19 2.61 -16.21
CA ASN A 289 2.31 2.37 -15.29
C ASN A 289 1.86 2.17 -13.83
N LEU A 290 0.55 2.15 -13.55
CA LEU A 290 0.04 2.07 -12.18
C LEU A 290 0.48 0.75 -11.51
N LYS A 291 1.12 0.91 -10.36
CA LYS A 291 1.62 -0.16 -9.49
C LYS A 291 0.81 -0.29 -8.21
N THR A 292 0.36 0.85 -7.67
CA THR A 292 -0.37 0.93 -6.41
C THR A 292 -1.60 1.79 -6.57
N LEU A 293 -2.77 1.22 -6.23
CA LEU A 293 -4.03 1.93 -6.13
C LEU A 293 -4.63 1.71 -4.75
N ASN A 294 -4.69 2.74 -3.93
CA ASN A 294 -5.34 2.72 -2.63
C ASN A 294 -6.42 3.80 -2.55
N VAL A 295 -7.68 3.37 -2.42
CA VAL A 295 -8.85 4.25 -2.31
C VAL A 295 -9.77 3.80 -1.16
N ARG A 296 -9.20 3.06 -0.21
CA ARG A 296 -9.93 2.52 0.93
C ARG A 296 -10.69 3.59 1.71
N ASN A 297 -11.76 3.18 2.39
CA ASN A 297 -12.47 4.00 3.36
C ASN A 297 -12.87 5.36 2.76
N ASN A 298 -13.67 5.30 1.70
CA ASN A 298 -14.28 6.43 1.03
C ASN A 298 -15.78 6.13 0.79
N HIS A 299 -16.46 6.93 -0.02
CA HIS A 299 -17.85 6.73 -0.43
C HIS A 299 -17.95 6.40 -1.93
N LEU A 300 -16.95 5.71 -2.48
CA LEU A 300 -16.93 5.31 -3.89
C LEU A 300 -17.94 4.17 -4.12
N SER A 301 -18.62 4.21 -5.26
CA SER A 301 -19.73 3.32 -5.56
C SER A 301 -19.76 2.91 -7.03
N GLY A 302 -20.70 2.04 -7.37
CA GLY A 302 -20.91 1.57 -8.74
C GLY A 302 -20.15 0.29 -9.06
N ILE A 303 -20.31 -0.15 -10.32
CA ILE A 303 -19.67 -1.35 -10.86
C ILE A 303 -18.29 -0.99 -11.38
N ILE A 304 -17.29 -1.82 -11.08
CA ILE A 304 -15.98 -1.76 -11.69
C ILE A 304 -16.03 -2.56 -13.01
N PRO A 305 -16.00 -1.90 -14.18
CA PRO A 305 -16.09 -2.61 -15.45
C PRO A 305 -14.79 -3.34 -15.77
N ASP A 306 -14.91 -4.45 -16.52
CA ASP A 306 -13.76 -5.10 -17.13
C ASP A 306 -13.00 -4.11 -18.04
N GLY A 307 -11.68 -4.23 -18.08
CA GLY A 307 -10.70 -3.36 -18.72
C GLY A 307 -10.17 -2.24 -17.83
N LEU A 308 -10.92 -1.79 -16.81
CA LEU A 308 -10.53 -0.61 -16.02
C LEU A 308 -9.30 -0.83 -15.14
N LEU A 309 -9.11 -2.05 -14.67
CA LEU A 309 -8.00 -2.44 -13.78
C LEU A 309 -6.95 -3.28 -14.52
N SER A 310 -6.91 -3.21 -15.86
CA SER A 310 -5.98 -3.98 -16.70
C SER A 310 -4.59 -3.32 -16.75
N PHE A 311 -3.95 -3.20 -15.59
CA PHE A 311 -2.62 -2.63 -15.43
C PHE A 311 -1.59 -3.75 -15.42
N GLN A 312 -0.57 -3.68 -16.29
CA GLN A 312 0.41 -4.76 -16.42
C GLN A 312 1.40 -4.84 -15.26
N GLN A 313 1.51 -3.80 -14.44
CA GLN A 313 2.49 -3.69 -13.34
C GLN A 313 1.84 -3.51 -11.96
N LEU A 314 0.51 -3.63 -11.87
CA LEU A 314 -0.22 -3.43 -10.62
C LEU A 314 0.15 -4.52 -9.61
N GLY A 315 0.69 -4.12 -8.47
CA GLY A 315 1.01 -5.01 -7.36
C GLY A 315 0.10 -4.85 -6.16
N VAL A 316 -0.52 -3.68 -5.99
CA VAL A 316 -1.34 -3.37 -4.82
C VAL A 316 -2.65 -2.72 -5.26
N ILE A 317 -3.76 -3.35 -4.90
CA ILE A 317 -5.10 -2.80 -5.08
C ILE A 317 -5.90 -2.89 -3.78
N LEU A 318 -6.25 -1.72 -3.23
CA LEU A 318 -6.93 -1.58 -1.96
C LEU A 318 -8.17 -0.71 -2.16
N LEU A 319 -9.33 -1.35 -2.29
CA LEU A 319 -10.64 -0.73 -2.52
C LEU A 319 -11.58 -0.88 -1.31
N GLY A 320 -11.13 -1.53 -0.24
CA GLY A 320 -11.97 -1.89 0.90
C GLY A 320 -12.65 -0.72 1.60
N GLY A 321 -13.80 -0.94 2.23
CA GLY A 321 -14.54 0.11 2.95
C GLY A 321 -15.14 1.17 2.02
N ASN A 322 -15.83 0.73 0.96
CA ASN A 322 -16.53 1.57 0.00
C ASN A 322 -17.93 0.99 -0.28
N ASP A 323 -18.64 1.57 -1.25
CA ASP A 323 -19.97 1.16 -1.71
C ASP A 323 -19.95 0.51 -3.12
N PHE A 324 -18.83 -0.11 -3.51
CA PHE A 324 -18.73 -0.81 -4.79
C PHE A 324 -19.65 -2.03 -4.83
N HIS A 325 -20.28 -2.28 -5.99
CA HIS A 325 -21.22 -3.38 -6.16
C HIS A 325 -21.09 -4.07 -7.53
N GLY A 326 -21.74 -5.22 -7.68
CA GLY A 326 -21.62 -6.05 -8.90
C GLY A 326 -20.50 -7.08 -8.79
N PRO A 327 -20.10 -7.74 -9.90
CA PRO A 327 -19.08 -8.79 -9.88
C PRO A 327 -17.67 -8.22 -9.68
N ILE A 328 -16.77 -9.06 -9.16
CA ILE A 328 -15.32 -8.79 -9.17
C ILE A 328 -14.84 -8.84 -10.64
N PRO A 329 -14.15 -7.82 -11.14
CA PRO A 329 -13.71 -7.75 -12.54
C PRO A 329 -12.66 -8.82 -12.85
N LEU A 330 -12.79 -9.45 -14.03
CA LEU A 330 -11.94 -10.60 -14.40
C LEU A 330 -10.49 -10.19 -14.67
N ASP A 331 -10.21 -8.92 -14.97
CA ASP A 331 -8.85 -8.48 -15.27
C ASP A 331 -7.89 -8.59 -14.10
N LEU A 332 -8.41 -8.59 -12.87
CA LEU A 332 -7.59 -8.84 -11.67
C LEU A 332 -6.90 -10.20 -11.73
N CYS A 333 -7.52 -11.20 -12.37
CA CYS A 333 -6.91 -12.51 -12.56
C CYS A 333 -5.73 -12.51 -13.54
N PHE A 334 -5.72 -11.58 -14.50
CA PHE A 334 -4.73 -11.56 -15.57
C PHE A 334 -3.48 -10.76 -15.21
N ASN A 335 -3.44 -10.17 -14.01
CA ASN A 335 -2.27 -9.49 -13.51
C ASN A 335 -1.34 -10.49 -12.77
N ASN A 336 -0.09 -10.56 -13.22
CA ASN A 336 0.93 -11.47 -12.68
C ASN A 336 1.83 -10.85 -11.60
N TYR A 337 1.51 -9.65 -11.13
CA TYR A 337 2.30 -8.90 -10.15
C TYR A 337 1.50 -8.54 -8.89
N LEU A 338 0.22 -8.87 -8.80
CA LEU A 338 -0.61 -8.60 -7.63
C LEU A 338 -0.06 -9.30 -6.38
N HIS A 339 0.15 -8.53 -5.32
CA HIS A 339 0.57 -8.96 -3.99
C HIS A 339 -0.49 -8.64 -2.93
N PHE A 340 -1.22 -7.55 -3.11
CA PHE A 340 -2.26 -7.15 -2.18
C PHE A 340 -3.54 -6.89 -2.94
N VAL A 341 -4.57 -7.66 -2.63
CA VAL A 341 -5.93 -7.45 -3.12
C VAL A 341 -6.81 -7.27 -1.90
N ASP A 342 -7.34 -6.08 -1.70
CA ASP A 342 -8.39 -5.84 -0.73
C ASP A 342 -9.62 -5.22 -1.38
N LEU A 343 -10.70 -6.00 -1.38
CA LEU A 343 -12.04 -5.59 -1.81
C LEU A 343 -13.04 -5.65 -0.64
N SER A 344 -12.56 -5.79 0.59
CA SER A 344 -13.38 -6.04 1.77
C SER A 344 -14.38 -4.92 2.07
N ASN A 345 -15.43 -5.22 2.82
CA ASN A 345 -16.39 -4.23 3.30
C ASN A 345 -16.95 -3.36 2.16
N ASN A 346 -17.57 -4.04 1.19
CA ASN A 346 -18.21 -3.49 0.00
C ASN A 346 -19.53 -4.25 -0.26
N GLN A 347 -20.09 -4.12 -1.45
CA GLN A 347 -21.31 -4.79 -1.90
C GLN A 347 -21.05 -5.67 -3.15
N PHE A 348 -19.82 -6.18 -3.32
CA PHE A 348 -19.50 -7.10 -4.42
C PHE A 348 -20.35 -8.37 -4.32
N SER A 349 -20.80 -8.87 -5.47
CA SER A 349 -21.78 -9.95 -5.61
C SER A 349 -21.37 -10.91 -6.74
N GLY A 350 -22.10 -12.02 -6.91
CA GLY A 350 -21.73 -13.04 -7.88
C GLY A 350 -20.66 -13.97 -7.35
N GLU A 351 -20.00 -14.72 -8.24
CA GLU A 351 -19.00 -15.72 -7.85
C GLU A 351 -17.59 -15.13 -7.77
N ILE A 352 -16.74 -15.73 -6.93
CA ILE A 352 -15.30 -15.45 -6.95
C ILE A 352 -14.75 -15.95 -8.30
N PRO A 353 -14.04 -15.11 -9.08
CA PRO A 353 -13.46 -15.52 -10.36
C PRO A 353 -12.60 -16.79 -10.25
N ASN A 354 -12.90 -17.79 -11.10
CA ASN A 354 -12.16 -19.06 -11.12
C ASN A 354 -10.73 -18.94 -11.69
N CYS A 355 -10.38 -17.76 -12.21
CA CYS A 355 -9.10 -17.44 -12.84
C CYS A 355 -8.03 -16.97 -11.85
N PHE A 356 -8.31 -16.93 -10.55
CA PHE A 356 -7.30 -16.75 -9.51
C PHE A 356 -6.42 -18.01 -9.37
N TYR A 357 -5.63 -18.29 -10.40
CA TYR A 357 -4.60 -19.32 -10.40
C TYR A 357 -3.44 -18.80 -11.27
N ASN A 358 -2.36 -18.35 -10.65
CA ASN A 358 -1.17 -17.97 -11.39
C ASN A 358 0.09 -18.31 -10.58
N ASP A 359 1.05 -18.93 -11.26
CA ASP A 359 2.27 -19.54 -10.70
C ASP A 359 3.38 -18.54 -10.33
N PHE A 360 3.15 -17.24 -10.52
CA PHE A 360 4.18 -16.23 -10.37
C PHE A 360 3.60 -14.99 -9.70
N TRP A 361 3.64 -14.95 -8.37
CA TRP A 361 3.75 -13.69 -7.65
C TRP A 361 5.25 -13.43 -7.56
N THR A 362 5.88 -13.16 -8.71
CA THR A 362 7.32 -12.90 -8.78
C THR A 362 7.66 -11.61 -8.06
N ASP A 363 8.88 -11.55 -7.51
CA ASP A 363 9.52 -10.38 -6.90
C ASP A 363 8.83 -9.08 -7.32
N LEU A 364 8.16 -8.42 -6.37
CA LEU A 364 7.64 -7.08 -6.58
C LEU A 364 8.74 -6.27 -7.28
N PRO A 365 8.49 -5.69 -8.48
CA PRO A 365 9.37 -4.68 -9.04
C PRO A 365 9.16 -3.37 -8.27
N MET A 366 9.38 -3.44 -6.96
CA MET A 366 9.42 -2.36 -5.98
C MET A 366 10.82 -2.25 -5.36
N TYR A 367 11.85 -2.73 -6.07
CA TYR A 367 13.18 -2.16 -5.88
C TYR A 367 13.14 -0.71 -6.37
N PHE A 368 12.87 0.19 -5.43
CA PHE A 368 13.24 1.58 -5.54
C PHE A 368 14.77 1.62 -5.59
N ASN A 369 15.33 1.75 -6.79
CA ASN A 369 16.65 2.39 -6.90
C ASN A 369 16.43 3.88 -6.65
N ASP A 370 16.23 4.23 -5.38
CA ASP A 370 16.22 5.59 -4.90
C ASP A 370 17.67 5.94 -4.56
N ASP A 371 18.30 6.69 -5.47
CA ASP A 371 19.33 7.64 -5.07
C ASP A 371 19.49 8.70 -6.16
N PRO A 372 19.64 9.99 -5.80
CA PRO A 372 20.66 10.75 -6.50
C PRO A 372 21.97 10.85 -5.73
N PHE A 373 21.98 11.04 -4.40
CA PHE A 373 23.22 11.34 -3.67
C PHE A 373 23.24 10.93 -2.17
N SER A 374 23.06 9.65 -1.88
CA SER A 374 23.37 8.89 -0.65
C SER A 374 23.13 9.60 0.69
N GLY A 375 21.99 10.27 0.78
CA GLY A 375 21.41 10.85 1.99
C GLY A 375 19.99 10.37 2.25
N ASN A 376 19.68 9.14 1.82
CA ASN A 376 18.52 8.30 2.19
C ASN A 376 17.16 9.01 2.31
N ILE A 377 16.45 9.10 1.19
CA ILE A 377 14.98 9.23 1.16
C ILE A 377 14.46 7.91 0.60
N THR A 378 14.67 6.83 1.34
CA THR A 378 14.25 5.45 1.01
C THR A 378 13.36 4.95 2.13
N GLU A 379 12.22 4.34 1.77
CA GLU A 379 11.19 3.68 2.62
C GLU A 379 9.79 4.34 2.72
N ARG A 380 9.32 5.10 1.72
CA ARG A 380 7.98 5.73 1.83
C ARG A 380 6.80 4.98 1.26
N MET A 381 7.01 3.86 0.56
CA MET A 381 5.87 3.01 0.22
C MET A 381 5.52 2.11 1.40
N SER A 382 4.45 2.47 2.09
CA SER A 382 3.79 1.61 3.06
C SER A 382 2.47 1.12 2.51
N VAL A 383 2.15 -0.15 2.80
CA VAL A 383 0.82 -0.72 2.57
C VAL A 383 0.28 -1.19 3.90
N ASP A 384 -0.80 -0.58 4.34
CA ASP A 384 -1.58 -1.13 5.45
C ASP A 384 -2.40 -2.30 4.92
N PHE A 385 -2.43 -3.44 5.61
CA PHE A 385 -3.22 -4.59 5.21
C PHE A 385 -3.69 -5.39 6.42
N THR A 386 -4.97 -5.77 6.42
CA THR A 386 -5.57 -6.55 7.49
C THR A 386 -5.25 -8.04 7.30
N THR A 387 -4.56 -8.64 8.28
CA THR A 387 -4.32 -10.08 8.33
C THR A 387 -4.22 -10.54 9.78
N LYS A 388 -4.53 -11.80 10.07
CA LYS A 388 -4.49 -12.35 11.44
C LYS A 388 -5.33 -11.56 12.45
N GLY A 389 -6.37 -10.87 11.98
CA GLY A 389 -7.23 -10.02 12.80
C GLY A 389 -6.66 -8.62 13.13
N GLU A 390 -5.52 -8.23 12.58
CA GLU A 390 -4.87 -6.95 12.84
C GLU A 390 -4.62 -6.17 11.54
N ASN A 391 -4.71 -4.84 11.59
CA ASN A 391 -4.28 -3.97 10.48
C ASN A 391 -2.79 -3.66 10.64
N LEU A 392 -1.96 -4.19 9.76
CA LEU A 392 -0.50 -4.11 9.83
C LEU A 392 0.07 -3.27 8.68
N THR A 393 1.05 -2.43 8.99
CA THR A 393 1.78 -1.63 8.00
C THR A 393 2.99 -2.41 7.47
N TYR A 394 3.02 -2.65 6.16
CA TYR A 394 4.12 -3.31 5.47
C TYR A 394 4.97 -2.28 4.71
N MET A 395 6.27 -2.28 4.97
CA MET A 395 7.28 -1.42 4.33
C MET A 395 8.54 -2.23 4.04
N GLY A 396 9.40 -1.76 3.14
CA GLY A 396 10.71 -2.36 2.87
C GLY A 396 10.63 -3.85 2.48
N GLU A 397 11.54 -4.66 3.02
CA GLU A 397 11.58 -6.11 2.78
C GLU A 397 10.27 -6.84 3.14
N PRO A 398 9.63 -6.61 4.31
CA PRO A 398 8.31 -7.18 4.61
C PRO A 398 7.23 -6.95 3.55
N LEU A 399 7.22 -5.78 2.90
CA LEU A 399 6.27 -5.47 1.84
C LEU A 399 6.47 -6.35 0.61
N VAL A 400 7.73 -6.68 0.27
CA VAL A 400 8.08 -7.54 -0.87
C VAL A 400 7.74 -9.01 -0.62
N LEU A 401 7.73 -9.43 0.64
CA LEU A 401 7.50 -10.83 1.02
C LEU A 401 6.03 -11.16 1.34
N MET A 402 5.17 -10.15 1.44
CA MET A 402 3.79 -10.32 1.86
C MET A 402 2.83 -10.45 0.67
N THR A 403 1.86 -11.35 0.82
CA THR A 403 0.85 -11.67 -0.19
C THR A 403 -0.51 -11.90 0.48
N GLY A 404 -1.52 -11.15 0.07
CA GLY A 404 -2.82 -11.15 0.75
C GLY A 404 -4.00 -10.89 -0.16
N ILE A 405 -5.06 -11.66 0.04
CA ILE A 405 -6.38 -11.46 -0.56
C ILE A 405 -7.40 -11.31 0.56
N ASP A 406 -8.05 -10.14 0.63
CA ASP A 406 -9.19 -9.89 1.49
C ASP A 406 -10.42 -9.53 0.65
N LEU A 407 -11.40 -10.43 0.66
CA LEU A 407 -12.70 -10.28 0.00
C LEU A 407 -13.85 -10.29 1.02
N SER A 408 -13.54 -10.11 2.31
CA SER A 408 -14.51 -10.26 3.39
C SER A 408 -15.60 -9.18 3.38
N MET A 409 -16.68 -9.40 4.12
CA MET A 409 -17.73 -8.38 4.31
C MET A 409 -18.31 -7.90 2.96
N ASN A 410 -18.75 -8.85 2.13
CA ASN A 410 -19.34 -8.62 0.82
C ASN A 410 -20.61 -9.48 0.64
N GLN A 411 -21.13 -9.56 -0.59
CA GLN A 411 -22.28 -10.38 -0.98
C GLN A 411 -21.88 -11.48 -1.97
N LEU A 412 -20.63 -11.96 -1.90
CA LEU A 412 -20.11 -12.99 -2.80
C LEU A 412 -20.82 -14.32 -2.55
N SER A 413 -21.08 -15.05 -3.61
CA SER A 413 -21.90 -16.26 -3.63
C SER A 413 -21.23 -17.36 -4.46
N GLY A 414 -21.88 -18.52 -4.59
CA GLY A 414 -21.31 -19.67 -5.28
C GLY A 414 -20.23 -20.38 -4.45
N ALA A 415 -19.50 -21.29 -5.09
CA ALA A 415 -18.47 -22.07 -4.42
C ALA A 415 -17.12 -21.36 -4.43
N ILE A 416 -16.28 -21.64 -3.42
CA ILE A 416 -14.87 -21.22 -3.44
C ILE A 416 -14.19 -21.93 -4.62
N PRO A 417 -13.58 -21.22 -5.57
CA PRO A 417 -12.96 -21.85 -6.74
C PRO A 417 -11.78 -22.73 -6.33
N PRO A 418 -11.75 -24.03 -6.71
CA PRO A 418 -10.59 -24.88 -6.45
C PRO A 418 -9.26 -24.32 -6.98
N PRO A 419 -9.19 -23.60 -8.12
CA PRO A 419 -7.94 -23.03 -8.59
C PRO A 419 -7.26 -22.05 -7.63
N LEU A 420 -8.01 -21.42 -6.71
CA LEU A 420 -7.48 -20.52 -5.70
C LEU A 420 -6.42 -21.19 -4.80
N GLY A 421 -6.57 -22.50 -4.57
CA GLY A 421 -5.61 -23.29 -3.80
C GLY A 421 -4.21 -23.40 -4.44
N PHE A 422 -4.04 -23.02 -5.71
CA PHE A 422 -2.74 -23.06 -6.39
C PHE A 422 -1.89 -21.79 -6.18
N LEU A 423 -2.38 -20.79 -5.45
CA LEU A 423 -1.61 -19.60 -5.07
C LEU A 423 -0.61 -19.93 -3.96
N ARG A 424 0.50 -20.60 -4.31
CA ARG A 424 1.44 -21.20 -3.34
C ARG A 424 2.12 -20.19 -2.40
N GLN A 425 2.34 -18.98 -2.89
CA GLN A 425 2.99 -17.90 -2.15
C GLN A 425 2.00 -17.11 -1.28
N LEU A 426 0.69 -17.40 -1.33
CA LEU A 426 -0.33 -16.63 -0.61
C LEU A 426 -0.22 -16.84 0.90
N LYS A 427 -0.04 -15.75 1.66
CA LYS A 427 0.11 -15.77 3.12
C LYS A 427 -1.19 -15.48 3.86
N SER A 428 -2.09 -14.70 3.26
CA SER A 428 -3.36 -14.33 3.89
C SER A 428 -4.52 -14.45 2.93
N LEU A 429 -5.56 -15.19 3.32
CA LEU A 429 -6.83 -15.27 2.61
C LEU A 429 -7.99 -15.03 3.59
N ASN A 430 -8.77 -13.99 3.33
CA ASN A 430 -9.96 -13.67 4.09
C ASN A 430 -11.18 -13.61 3.16
N LEU A 431 -12.09 -14.58 3.32
CA LEU A 431 -13.36 -14.69 2.59
C LEU A 431 -14.57 -14.56 3.53
N SER A 432 -14.34 -14.16 4.78
CA SER A 432 -15.37 -14.14 5.81
C SER A 432 -16.53 -13.20 5.50
N HIS A 433 -17.68 -13.41 6.13
CA HIS A 433 -18.86 -12.55 5.98
C HIS A 433 -19.29 -12.38 4.51
N ASN A 434 -19.59 -13.50 3.86
CA ASN A 434 -20.13 -13.58 2.51
C ASN A 434 -21.29 -14.59 2.46
N GLN A 435 -21.73 -14.98 1.27
CA GLN A 435 -22.79 -15.97 1.01
C GLN A 435 -22.25 -17.21 0.30
N LEU A 436 -20.97 -17.56 0.54
CA LEU A 436 -20.29 -18.67 -0.14
C LEU A 436 -20.87 -20.01 0.30
N VAL A 437 -21.03 -20.93 -0.64
CA VAL A 437 -21.61 -22.27 -0.45
C VAL A 437 -20.64 -23.36 -0.90
N GLY A 438 -21.00 -24.63 -0.67
CA GLY A 438 -20.20 -25.77 -1.11
C GLY A 438 -19.01 -26.07 -0.19
N PRO A 439 -18.18 -27.05 -0.56
CA PRO A 439 -17.07 -27.50 0.27
C PRO A 439 -15.86 -26.56 0.22
N ILE A 440 -15.08 -26.57 1.29
CA ILE A 440 -13.73 -25.99 1.29
C ILE A 440 -12.86 -26.82 0.33
N PRO A 441 -12.23 -26.22 -0.70
CA PRO A 441 -11.49 -26.98 -1.70
C PRO A 441 -10.28 -27.73 -1.12
N GLU A 442 -10.13 -29.01 -1.45
CA GLU A 442 -8.95 -29.81 -1.05
C GLU A 442 -7.64 -29.24 -1.64
N THR A 443 -7.72 -28.50 -2.75
CA THR A 443 -6.58 -27.83 -3.38
C THR A 443 -5.90 -26.82 -2.47
N PHE A 444 -6.55 -26.35 -1.39
CA PHE A 444 -5.92 -25.48 -0.40
C PHE A 444 -4.67 -26.12 0.25
N MET A 445 -4.52 -27.44 0.14
CA MET A 445 -3.31 -28.16 0.55
C MET A 445 -2.02 -27.70 -0.14
N TYR A 446 -2.12 -26.97 -1.26
CA TYR A 446 -0.96 -26.47 -2.00
C TYR A 446 -0.48 -25.07 -1.56
N MET A 447 -1.24 -24.35 -0.72
CA MET A 447 -0.88 -23.02 -0.21
C MET A 447 0.06 -23.13 1.01
N GLN A 448 1.27 -23.62 0.78
CA GLN A 448 2.19 -24.01 1.86
C GLN A 448 2.70 -22.84 2.71
N ASP A 449 2.73 -21.61 2.17
CA ASP A 449 3.17 -20.41 2.89
C ASP A 449 2.02 -19.69 3.64
N MET A 450 0.81 -20.26 3.64
CA MET A 450 -0.37 -19.65 4.26
C MET A 450 -0.17 -19.45 5.76
N GLU A 451 -0.39 -18.22 6.23
CA GLU A 451 -0.28 -17.81 7.63
C GLU A 451 -1.65 -17.48 8.24
N SER A 452 -2.61 -17.00 7.44
CA SER A 452 -3.94 -16.59 7.88
C SER A 452 -5.03 -17.04 6.91
N LEU A 453 -6.00 -17.83 7.39
CA LEU A 453 -7.16 -18.27 6.61
C LEU A 453 -8.46 -18.03 7.40
N ASP A 454 -9.28 -17.09 6.93
CA ASP A 454 -10.60 -16.83 7.49
C ASP A 454 -11.71 -17.07 6.47
N LEU A 455 -12.57 -18.04 6.76
CA LEU A 455 -13.73 -18.45 5.96
C LEU A 455 -15.03 -18.31 6.75
N SER A 456 -14.99 -17.66 7.92
CA SER A 456 -16.12 -17.61 8.86
C SER A 456 -17.31 -16.83 8.30
N TYR A 457 -18.50 -17.01 8.89
CA TYR A 457 -19.73 -16.32 8.48
C TYR A 457 -20.05 -16.49 6.99
N ASN A 458 -20.22 -17.74 6.58
CA ASN A 458 -20.62 -18.13 5.22
C ASN A 458 -21.66 -19.28 5.30
N HIS A 459 -21.94 -19.92 4.17
CA HIS A 459 -22.81 -21.09 4.05
C HIS A 459 -22.06 -22.34 3.56
N LEU A 460 -20.76 -22.43 3.87
CA LEU A 460 -19.90 -23.55 3.45
C LEU A 460 -20.38 -24.85 4.10
N ASN A 461 -20.26 -25.95 3.39
CA ASN A 461 -20.74 -27.27 3.83
C ASN A 461 -19.73 -28.37 3.56
N GLY A 462 -20.09 -29.63 3.85
CA GLY A 462 -19.16 -30.75 3.75
C GLY A 462 -18.20 -30.84 4.94
N SER A 463 -17.15 -31.63 4.80
CA SER A 463 -16.14 -31.86 5.85
C SER A 463 -14.93 -30.94 5.69
N LEU A 464 -14.27 -30.63 6.81
CA LEU A 464 -12.95 -29.98 6.79
C LEU A 464 -11.92 -30.91 6.13
N PRO A 465 -11.24 -30.49 5.04
CA PRO A 465 -10.22 -31.33 4.40
C PRO A 465 -9.08 -31.63 5.37
N MET A 466 -8.76 -32.91 5.59
CA MET A 466 -7.66 -33.31 6.48
C MET A 466 -6.31 -32.74 6.07
N GLN A 467 -6.14 -32.44 4.78
CA GLN A 467 -4.92 -31.89 4.22
C GLN A 467 -4.63 -30.47 4.71
N LEU A 468 -5.63 -29.71 5.19
CA LEU A 468 -5.42 -28.41 5.83
C LEU A 468 -4.57 -28.51 7.10
N ALA A 469 -4.60 -29.67 7.78
CA ALA A 469 -3.76 -29.92 8.95
C ALA A 469 -2.26 -29.91 8.65
N ASN A 470 -1.86 -30.06 7.38
CA ASN A 470 -0.47 -30.01 6.94
C ASN A 470 0.05 -28.59 6.64
N LEU A 471 -0.78 -27.55 6.74
CA LEU A 471 -0.35 -26.15 6.51
C LEU A 471 0.43 -25.61 7.72
N SER A 472 1.71 -25.98 7.85
CA SER A 472 2.51 -25.73 9.06
C SER A 472 2.76 -24.26 9.42
N PHE A 473 2.57 -23.32 8.48
CA PHE A 473 2.71 -21.88 8.73
C PHE A 473 1.43 -21.21 9.19
N LEU A 474 0.29 -21.90 9.11
CA LEU A 474 -1.03 -21.33 9.40
C LEU A 474 -1.15 -21.01 10.88
N CYS A 475 -1.13 -19.74 11.25
CA CYS A 475 -1.14 -19.28 12.65
C CYS A 475 -2.45 -18.56 13.03
N SER A 476 -3.28 -18.22 12.04
CA SER A 476 -4.63 -17.68 12.23
C SER A 476 -5.60 -18.47 11.36
N PHE A 477 -6.61 -19.09 11.95
CA PHE A 477 -7.59 -19.91 11.24
C PHE A 477 -8.98 -19.71 11.82
N ASN A 478 -9.98 -19.53 10.96
CA ASN A 478 -11.37 -19.38 11.38
C ASN A 478 -12.34 -19.91 10.31
N VAL A 479 -13.23 -20.82 10.71
CA VAL A 479 -14.31 -21.39 9.90
C VAL A 479 -15.66 -21.31 10.62
N ALA A 480 -15.74 -20.48 11.67
CA ALA A 480 -16.94 -20.35 12.49
C ALA A 480 -18.15 -19.87 11.67
N TYR A 481 -19.35 -20.17 12.16
CA TYR A 481 -20.62 -19.76 11.58
C TYR A 481 -20.74 -20.16 10.10
N ASN A 482 -20.64 -21.47 9.85
CA ASN A 482 -20.85 -22.13 8.57
C ASN A 482 -21.79 -23.36 8.76
N ASN A 483 -21.97 -24.17 7.72
CA ASN A 483 -22.74 -25.41 7.74
C ASN A 483 -21.84 -26.65 7.59
N LEU A 484 -20.63 -26.61 8.15
CA LEU A 484 -19.65 -27.70 8.07
C LEU A 484 -20.09 -28.88 8.93
N SER A 485 -19.61 -30.07 8.55
CA SER A 485 -20.03 -31.35 9.14
C SER A 485 -18.87 -32.34 9.27
N GLY A 486 -19.03 -33.34 10.13
CA GLY A 486 -18.04 -34.40 10.32
C GLY A 486 -17.00 -34.10 11.40
N GLU A 487 -16.00 -34.97 11.48
CA GLU A 487 -14.95 -34.88 12.50
C GLU A 487 -13.92 -33.80 12.14
N ILE A 488 -13.60 -32.93 13.10
CA ILE A 488 -12.52 -31.95 12.96
C ILE A 488 -11.19 -32.72 12.97
N PRO A 489 -10.31 -32.54 11.96
CA PRO A 489 -9.00 -33.21 11.95
C PRO A 489 -8.11 -32.65 13.07
N PHE A 490 -8.15 -33.28 14.25
CA PHE A 490 -7.50 -32.77 15.47
C PHE A 490 -5.97 -32.89 15.48
N GLN A 491 -5.39 -33.55 14.47
CA GLN A 491 -3.95 -33.79 14.38
C GLN A 491 -3.23 -32.59 13.75
N GLN A 492 -1.95 -32.40 14.09
CA GLN A 492 -1.05 -31.40 13.50
C GLN A 492 -1.53 -29.94 13.70
N GLN A 493 -1.59 -29.12 12.64
CA GLN A 493 -1.78 -27.68 12.76
C GLN A 493 -3.17 -27.29 13.29
N LEU A 494 -4.23 -27.97 12.83
CA LEU A 494 -5.61 -27.61 13.20
C LEU A 494 -5.90 -27.83 14.70
N GLY A 495 -5.14 -28.71 15.37
CA GLY A 495 -5.22 -28.90 16.81
C GLY A 495 -4.63 -27.76 17.65
N THR A 496 -4.02 -26.75 17.03
CA THR A 496 -3.46 -25.59 17.73
C THR A 496 -4.45 -24.43 17.90
N PHE A 497 -5.62 -24.51 17.24
CA PHE A 497 -6.64 -23.46 17.29
C PHE A 497 -7.71 -23.73 18.34
N ASP A 498 -8.25 -22.65 18.89
CA ASP A 498 -9.29 -22.69 19.93
C ASP A 498 -10.67 -23.08 19.38
N GLU A 499 -11.59 -23.47 20.27
CA GLU A 499 -12.97 -23.84 19.95
C GLU A 499 -13.72 -22.75 19.16
N SER A 500 -13.37 -21.48 19.37
CA SER A 500 -13.98 -20.33 18.70
C SER A 500 -13.80 -20.36 17.18
N ALA A 501 -12.72 -20.96 16.68
CA ALA A 501 -12.47 -21.09 15.23
C ALA A 501 -13.49 -21.99 14.53
N PHE A 502 -14.25 -22.81 15.29
CA PHE A 502 -15.18 -23.80 14.77
C PHE A 502 -16.63 -23.55 15.20
N GLU A 503 -16.88 -22.50 16.00
CA GLU A 503 -18.19 -22.18 16.58
C GLU A 503 -19.29 -22.06 15.50
N GLY A 504 -20.55 -22.31 15.84
CA GLY A 504 -21.67 -22.10 14.93
C GLY A 504 -21.81 -23.13 13.79
N ASN A 505 -21.02 -24.20 13.79
CA ASN A 505 -21.16 -25.34 12.88
C ASN A 505 -21.83 -26.55 13.57
N ASP A 506 -23.16 -26.63 13.49
CA ASP A 506 -23.97 -27.59 14.26
C ASP A 506 -23.70 -29.07 13.94
N ASN A 507 -23.06 -29.39 12.81
CA ASN A 507 -22.78 -30.77 12.41
C ASN A 507 -21.30 -31.16 12.58
N LEU A 508 -20.43 -30.26 13.03
CA LEU A 508 -19.06 -30.59 13.40
C LEU A 508 -19.03 -31.36 14.72
N CYS A 509 -18.04 -32.24 14.87
CA CYS A 509 -17.74 -33.00 16.08
C CYS A 509 -16.22 -33.18 16.22
N GLY A 510 -15.74 -33.54 17.41
CA GLY A 510 -14.31 -33.72 17.69
C GLY A 510 -13.92 -33.28 19.10
N GLU A 511 -12.70 -33.61 19.50
CA GLU A 511 -12.17 -33.31 20.83
C GLU A 511 -12.07 -31.79 21.09
N ILE A 512 -11.69 -31.00 20.09
CA ILE A 512 -11.48 -29.54 20.20
C ILE A 512 -12.74 -28.81 20.69
N ILE A 513 -13.92 -29.21 20.19
CA ILE A 513 -15.21 -28.62 20.54
C ILE A 513 -16.01 -29.47 21.55
N ASN A 514 -15.35 -30.45 22.18
CA ASN A 514 -15.92 -31.37 23.17
C ASN A 514 -17.27 -31.99 22.74
N LYS A 515 -17.36 -32.42 21.48
CA LYS A 515 -18.60 -32.96 20.90
C LYS A 515 -18.38 -34.33 20.29
N ASN A 516 -19.13 -35.31 20.79
CA ASN A 516 -18.94 -36.71 20.43
C ASN A 516 -19.46 -37.00 19.00
N CYS A 517 -18.61 -37.54 18.12
CA CYS A 517 -18.99 -37.83 16.74
C CYS A 517 -20.03 -38.95 16.59
N SER A 518 -20.27 -39.74 17.64
CA SER A 518 -21.30 -40.79 17.64
C SER A 518 -22.74 -40.26 17.65
N SER A 519 -22.99 -39.02 18.10
CA SER A 519 -24.36 -38.46 18.20
C SER A 519 -24.86 -37.82 16.91
N VAL A 520 -23.98 -37.47 15.96
CA VAL A 520 -24.35 -36.84 14.68
C VAL A 520 -25.07 -37.83 13.76
N LEU A 521 -24.83 -39.13 13.92
CA LEU A 521 -25.56 -40.20 13.21
C LEU A 521 -27.02 -40.34 13.66
N HIS A 522 -27.39 -39.85 14.84
CA HIS A 522 -28.74 -40.05 15.40
C HIS A 522 -29.73 -38.90 15.14
N GLN A 523 -29.28 -37.74 14.65
CA GLN A 523 -30.20 -36.66 14.26
C GLN A 523 -30.75 -36.78 12.83
N ASN A 524 -30.20 -37.68 12.00
CA ASN A 524 -30.71 -37.97 10.65
C ASN A 524 -31.66 -39.18 10.56
N GLN A 525 -32.24 -39.65 11.68
CA GLN A 525 -33.33 -40.65 11.66
C GLN A 525 -34.73 -40.01 11.70
N GLY A 526 -34.87 -38.83 11.09
CA GLY A 526 -36.16 -38.27 10.68
C GLY A 526 -36.41 -38.54 9.20
N VAL A 527 -36.99 -39.70 8.89
CA VAL A 527 -37.66 -40.11 7.63
C VAL A 527 -37.35 -39.25 6.40
N PHE A 528 -36.39 -39.68 5.59
CA PHE A 528 -36.53 -39.67 4.14
C PHE A 528 -35.87 -40.94 3.60
N ASP A 529 -36.69 -41.84 3.07
CA ASP A 529 -36.22 -42.94 2.23
C ASP A 529 -35.34 -42.33 1.13
N ALA A 530 -34.06 -42.71 1.12
CA ALA A 530 -33.17 -42.48 0.01
C ALA A 530 -33.67 -43.34 -1.17
N ILE A 531 -34.65 -42.83 -1.90
CA ILE A 531 -34.85 -43.27 -3.27
C ILE A 531 -33.66 -42.71 -4.04
N ASP A 532 -32.76 -43.61 -4.43
CA ASP A 532 -31.60 -43.40 -5.28
C ASP A 532 -31.91 -42.38 -6.40
N THR A 533 -31.52 -41.12 -6.16
CA THR A 533 -31.84 -39.96 -7.01
C THR A 533 -31.26 -40.10 -8.41
N SER A 534 -30.17 -40.86 -8.54
CA SER A 534 -29.57 -41.21 -9.83
C SER A 534 -30.47 -42.17 -10.60
N LEU A 535 -30.99 -43.21 -9.94
CA LEU A 535 -31.84 -44.22 -10.57
C LEU A 535 -33.20 -43.65 -10.98
N VAL A 536 -33.78 -42.76 -10.15
CA VAL A 536 -35.02 -42.04 -10.48
C VAL A 536 -34.79 -41.07 -11.64
N PHE A 537 -33.72 -40.26 -11.61
CA PHE A 537 -33.40 -39.34 -12.69
C PHE A 537 -33.18 -40.08 -14.01
N TRP A 538 -32.35 -41.11 -14.02
CA TRP A 538 -32.11 -41.91 -15.23
C TRP A 538 -33.36 -42.67 -15.68
N SER A 539 -34.20 -43.17 -14.78
CA SER A 539 -35.48 -43.79 -15.15
C SER A 539 -36.45 -42.80 -15.80
N TYR A 540 -36.48 -41.55 -15.33
CA TYR A 540 -37.29 -40.49 -15.92
C TYR A 540 -36.74 -40.06 -17.29
N VAL A 541 -35.42 -39.90 -17.41
CA VAL A 541 -34.75 -39.59 -18.69
C VAL A 541 -34.98 -40.70 -19.72
N PHE A 542 -34.82 -41.98 -19.33
CA PHE A 542 -35.12 -43.12 -20.21
C PHE A 542 -36.61 -43.19 -20.57
N GLY A 543 -37.51 -42.92 -19.62
CA GLY A 543 -38.95 -42.88 -19.86
C GLY A 543 -39.34 -41.79 -20.86
N CYS A 544 -38.84 -40.57 -20.68
CA CYS A 544 -39.09 -39.45 -21.59
C CYS A 544 -38.46 -39.67 -22.97
N PHE A 545 -37.23 -40.21 -23.03
CA PHE A 545 -36.60 -40.56 -24.30
C PHE A 545 -37.37 -41.64 -25.04
N ALA A 546 -37.79 -42.72 -24.35
CA ALA A 546 -38.57 -43.78 -24.96
C ALA A 546 -39.92 -43.26 -25.47
N LEU A 547 -40.64 -42.45 -24.69
CA LEU A 547 -41.91 -41.85 -25.11
C LEU A 547 -41.74 -40.86 -26.28
N GLY A 548 -40.73 -40.01 -26.24
CA GLY A 548 -40.46 -39.04 -27.30
C GLY A 548 -39.99 -39.70 -28.60
N PHE A 549 -39.01 -40.58 -28.52
CA PHE A 549 -38.43 -41.27 -29.67
C PHE A 549 -39.43 -42.26 -30.29
N TRP A 550 -40.03 -43.15 -29.51
CA TRP A 550 -40.99 -44.11 -30.06
C TRP A 550 -42.34 -43.46 -30.42
N GLY A 551 -42.75 -42.41 -29.73
CA GLY A 551 -43.93 -41.62 -30.09
C GLY A 551 -43.76 -40.91 -31.44
N THR A 552 -42.60 -40.33 -31.70
CA THR A 552 -42.28 -39.71 -33.00
C THR A 552 -42.13 -40.76 -34.10
N VAL A 553 -41.47 -41.89 -33.85
CA VAL A 553 -41.38 -43.01 -34.81
C VAL A 553 -42.77 -43.58 -35.13
N ALA A 554 -43.64 -43.76 -34.13
CA ALA A 554 -45.00 -44.24 -34.34
C ALA A 554 -45.85 -43.27 -35.17
N LEU A 555 -45.76 -41.96 -34.90
CA LEU A 555 -46.41 -40.91 -35.70
C LEU A 555 -45.93 -40.91 -37.15
N LEU A 556 -44.63 -41.12 -37.38
CA LEU A 556 -44.04 -41.17 -38.73
C LEU A 556 -44.39 -42.45 -39.51
N ILE A 557 -44.72 -43.54 -38.82
CA ILE A 557 -45.17 -44.79 -39.44
C ILE A 557 -46.67 -44.72 -39.81
N TRP A 558 -47.49 -44.11 -38.94
CA TRP A 558 -48.95 -44.14 -39.08
C TRP A 558 -49.54 -42.95 -39.85
N ASP A 559 -48.87 -41.79 -39.88
CA ASP A 559 -49.35 -40.60 -40.57
C ASP A 559 -48.47 -40.24 -41.77
N GLU A 560 -48.99 -40.56 -42.96
CA GLU A 560 -48.33 -40.31 -44.24
C GLU A 560 -48.07 -38.81 -44.51
N VAL A 561 -48.93 -37.93 -43.99
CA VAL A 561 -48.83 -36.49 -44.18
C VAL A 561 -47.72 -35.91 -43.30
N CYS A 562 -47.63 -36.38 -42.06
CA CYS A 562 -46.59 -35.94 -41.13
C CYS A 562 -45.19 -36.41 -41.59
N ARG A 563 -45.09 -37.61 -42.15
CA ARG A 563 -43.85 -38.13 -42.74
C ARG A 563 -43.36 -37.28 -43.91
N ARG A 564 -44.23 -36.92 -44.86
CA ARG A 564 -43.83 -36.08 -46.01
C ARG A 564 -43.34 -34.70 -45.58
N ARG A 565 -44.03 -34.05 -44.63
CA ARG A 565 -43.61 -32.74 -44.10
C ARG A 565 -42.26 -32.77 -43.40
N LEU A 566 -41.93 -33.86 -42.69
CA LEU A 566 -40.62 -34.01 -42.06
C LEU A 566 -39.51 -34.19 -43.12
N CYS A 567 -39.75 -34.99 -44.16
CA CYS A 567 -38.82 -35.13 -45.29
C CYS A 567 -38.59 -33.78 -45.98
N ASP A 568 -39.65 -33.03 -46.30
CA ASP A 568 -39.54 -31.71 -46.93
C ASP A 568 -38.75 -30.71 -46.05
N LEU A 569 -38.95 -30.77 -44.73
CA LEU A 569 -38.19 -29.94 -43.77
C LEU A 569 -36.71 -30.33 -43.71
N MET A 570 -36.40 -31.63 -43.71
CA MET A 570 -35.03 -32.13 -43.71
C MET A 570 -34.31 -31.80 -45.02
N ASP A 571 -34.98 -31.94 -46.16
CA ASP A 571 -34.43 -31.56 -47.47
C ASP A 571 -34.16 -30.04 -47.53
N ALA A 572 -35.06 -29.22 -47.01
CA ALA A 572 -34.86 -27.77 -46.91
C ALA A 572 -33.70 -27.39 -45.96
N LEU A 573 -33.51 -28.13 -44.86
CA LEU A 573 -32.40 -27.95 -43.92
C LEU A 573 -31.07 -28.38 -44.53
N MET A 574 -31.02 -29.52 -45.22
CA MET A 574 -29.81 -30.00 -45.88
C MET A 574 -29.38 -29.10 -47.04
N PHE A 575 -30.36 -28.56 -47.78
CA PHE A 575 -30.10 -27.53 -48.80
C PHE A 575 -29.51 -26.25 -48.18
N LYS A 576 -30.02 -25.82 -47.02
CA LYS A 576 -29.49 -24.65 -46.29
C LYS A 576 -28.08 -24.86 -45.72
N LEU A 577 -27.72 -26.10 -45.40
CA LEU A 577 -26.42 -26.49 -44.87
C LEU A 577 -25.39 -26.79 -45.99
N GLY A 578 -25.77 -26.64 -47.26
CA GLY A 578 -24.88 -26.82 -48.42
C GLY A 578 -24.61 -28.28 -48.78
N TRP A 579 -25.47 -29.20 -48.36
CA TRP A 579 -25.32 -30.63 -48.67
C TRP A 579 -26.10 -30.94 -49.95
N GLU A 580 -25.42 -30.91 -51.10
CA GLU A 580 -25.98 -31.40 -52.35
C GLU A 580 -25.85 -32.92 -52.42
N PHE A 581 -26.97 -33.63 -52.65
CA PHE A 581 -26.92 -35.03 -53.02
C PHE A 581 -26.36 -35.15 -54.44
N VAL A 582 -25.16 -35.70 -54.56
CA VAL A 582 -24.64 -36.21 -55.84
C VAL A 582 -25.45 -37.47 -56.18
N PRO A 583 -26.04 -37.58 -57.39
CA PRO A 583 -26.97 -38.64 -57.76
C PRO A 583 -26.35 -40.05 -57.78
#